data_AF-A0A2M8CAQ9-F1
#
_entry.id   AF-A0A2M8CAQ9-F1
#
_cell.length_a   1.000
_cell.length_b   1.000
_cell.length_c   1.000
_cell.angle_alpha   90.00
_cell.angle_beta   90.00
_cell.angle_gamma   90.00
#
_symmetry.space_group_name_H-M   'P 1'
#
loop_
_entity.id
_entity.type
_entity.pdbx_description
1 polymer ?
#
loop_
_entity_poly.entity_id
_entity_poly.type
_entity_poly.pdbx_seq_one_letter_code
_entity_poly.pdbx_strand_id
1 'polypeptide(L)'
;LKPGGYAILQVPISNKIEKTIEDFTIIKPEERHEAFGQFDHVRVYGPDYKERLEAVGFFVTKQSPYTQEWNINHLTKYALNKKEELYIAHKSPKQD
;
A
#
# COMPACT_ATOMS: atom_id res chain seq x y z
N LEU A 1 -14.42 5.25 1.06
CA LEU A 1 -14.93 4.81 2.38
C LEU A 1 -15.99 5.78 2.89
N LYS A 2 -16.99 5.27 3.62
CA LYS A 2 -17.88 6.11 4.45
C LYS A 2 -17.05 6.85 5.51
N PRO A 3 -17.48 8.02 6.00
CA PRO A 3 -16.81 8.66 7.12
C PRO A 3 -16.70 7.72 8.33
N GLY A 4 -15.56 7.74 9.01
CA GLY A 4 -15.21 6.78 10.08
C GLY A 4 -14.86 5.36 9.61
N GLY A 5 -14.79 5.12 8.29
CA GLY A 5 -14.48 3.80 7.73
C GLY A 5 -12.98 3.50 7.74
N TYR A 6 -12.64 2.22 7.89
CA TYR A 6 -11.28 1.69 7.80
C TYR A 6 -11.06 0.92 6.48
N ALA A 7 -9.83 0.92 6.02
CA ALA A 7 -9.32 0.01 4.99
C ALA A 7 -8.02 -0.63 5.46
N ILE A 8 -7.90 -1.93 5.21
CA ILE A 8 -6.66 -2.69 5.34
C ILE A 8 -6.09 -2.81 3.93
N LEU A 9 -4.93 -2.22 3.70
CA LEU A 9 -4.33 -2.10 2.37
C LEU A 9 -2.99 -2.83 2.37
N GLN A 10 -2.84 -3.77 1.44
CA GLN A 10 -1.59 -4.46 1.17
C GLN A 10 -1.29 -4.31 -0.32
N VAL A 11 -0.15 -3.71 -0.62
CA VAL A 11 0.37 -3.55 -1.98
C VAL A 11 1.87 -3.80 -1.96
N PRO A 12 2.47 -4.35 -3.03
CA PRO A 12 3.92 -4.45 -3.12
C PRO A 12 4.55 -3.05 -3.09
N ILE A 13 5.49 -2.85 -2.16
CA ILE A 13 6.30 -1.64 -2.07
C ILE A 13 7.70 -1.96 -2.56
N SER A 14 8.17 -1.22 -3.57
CA SER A 14 9.50 -1.39 -4.13
C SER A 14 10.54 -0.63 -3.31
N ASN A 15 11.48 -1.36 -2.70
CA ASN A 15 12.64 -0.78 -2.02
C ASN A 15 13.76 -0.37 -2.99
N LYS A 16 13.56 -0.55 -4.30
CA LYS A 16 14.54 -0.19 -5.34
C LYS A 16 14.36 1.24 -5.86
N ILE A 17 13.28 1.90 -5.47
CA ILE A 17 12.92 3.26 -5.87
C ILE A 17 12.64 4.08 -4.61
N GLU A 18 12.97 5.37 -4.62
CA GLU A 18 12.76 6.25 -3.47
C GLU A 18 11.32 6.77 -3.36
N LYS A 19 10.65 6.92 -4.51
CA LYS A 19 9.28 7.43 -4.62
C LYS A 19 8.48 6.64 -5.65
N THR A 20 7.17 6.67 -5.50
CA THR A 20 6.22 6.05 -6.42
C THR A 20 6.40 6.62 -7.82
N ILE A 21 6.59 5.72 -8.79
CA ILE A 21 6.60 6.04 -10.21
C ILE A 21 5.19 5.78 -10.72
N GLU A 22 4.57 6.77 -11.37
CA GLU A 22 3.20 6.71 -11.90
C GLU A 22 3.11 7.52 -13.19
N ASP A 23 2.55 6.93 -14.24
CA ASP A 23 2.32 7.61 -15.51
C ASP A 23 1.07 7.05 -16.20
N PHE A 24 0.04 7.88 -16.33
CA PHE A 24 -1.23 7.53 -16.98
C PHE A 24 -1.21 7.72 -18.51
N THR A 25 -0.15 8.32 -19.06
CA THR A 25 0.01 8.52 -20.50
C THR A 25 0.49 7.25 -21.21
N ILE A 26 1.09 6.31 -20.47
CA ILE A 26 1.45 4.97 -20.95
C ILE A 26 0.20 4.09 -21.01
N ILE A 27 -0.36 3.95 -22.22
CA ILE A 27 -1.63 3.25 -22.44
C ILE A 27 -1.45 1.86 -23.07
N LYS A 28 -0.31 1.57 -23.71
CA LYS A 28 -0.11 0.28 -24.37
C LYS A 28 0.29 -0.80 -23.36
N PRO A 29 -0.32 -2.00 -23.41
CA PRO A 29 -0.03 -3.10 -22.48
C PRO A 29 1.45 -3.47 -22.40
N GLU A 30 2.15 -3.49 -23.53
CA GLU A 30 3.58 -3.80 -23.61
C GLU A 30 4.45 -2.73 -22.93
N GLU A 31 4.16 -1.45 -23.18
CA GLU A 31 4.86 -0.33 -22.56
C GLU A 31 4.59 -0.29 -21.03
N ARG A 32 3.38 -0.66 -20.59
CA ARG A 32 3.07 -0.81 -19.15
C ARG A 32 3.83 -1.95 -18.50
N HIS A 33 3.97 -3.07 -19.19
CA HIS A 33 4.76 -4.19 -18.67
C HIS A 33 6.23 -3.79 -18.49
N GLU A 34 6.80 -3.06 -19.45
CA GLU A 34 8.17 -2.54 -19.34
C GLU A 34 8.33 -1.51 -18.21
N ALA A 35 7.40 -0.55 -18.09
CA ALA A 35 7.49 0.54 -17.12
C ALA A 35 7.11 0.11 -15.69
N PHE A 36 6.11 -0.76 -15.53
CA PHE A 36 5.47 -1.07 -14.25
C PHE A 36 5.44 -2.56 -13.89
N GLY A 37 6.03 -3.41 -14.73
CA GLY A 37 6.18 -4.85 -14.50
C GLY A 37 4.94 -5.69 -14.79
N GLN A 38 3.81 -5.08 -15.19
CA GLN A 38 2.58 -5.78 -15.56
C GLN A 38 1.78 -4.97 -16.57
N PHE A 39 1.06 -5.65 -17.46
CA PHE A 39 0.41 -5.05 -18.63
C PHE A 39 -0.74 -4.08 -18.30
N ASP A 40 -1.32 -4.19 -17.11
CA ASP A 40 -2.44 -3.37 -16.62
C ASP A 40 -2.05 -2.39 -15.50
N HIS A 41 -0.80 -2.44 -15.04
CA HIS A 41 -0.28 -1.50 -14.05
C HIS A 41 -0.06 -0.12 -14.67
N VAL A 42 -0.20 0.92 -13.83
CA VAL A 42 0.07 2.33 -14.18
C VAL A 42 1.07 2.98 -13.22
N ARG A 43 1.61 2.19 -12.27
CA ARG A 43 2.49 2.66 -11.21
C ARG A 43 3.27 1.53 -10.57
N VAL A 44 4.38 1.90 -9.93
CA VAL A 44 5.11 1.09 -8.95
C VAL A 44 5.21 1.91 -7.67
N TYR A 45 4.64 1.40 -6.57
CA TYR A 45 4.68 2.11 -5.30
C TYR A 45 6.07 2.06 -4.66
N GLY A 46 6.54 3.22 -4.21
CA GLY A 46 7.75 3.37 -3.41
C GLY A 46 7.44 3.51 -1.92
N PRO A 47 8.47 3.74 -1.09
CA PRO A 47 8.32 3.95 0.35
C PRO A 47 7.40 5.12 0.75
N ASP A 48 7.13 6.04 -0.19
CA ASP A 48 6.22 7.19 -0.06
C ASP A 48 4.72 6.85 -0.06
N TYR A 49 4.36 5.56 -0.09
CA TYR A 49 2.96 5.12 -0.19
C TYR A 49 2.09 5.61 0.97
N LYS A 50 2.64 5.68 2.19
CA LYS A 50 1.90 6.20 3.37
C LYS A 50 1.54 7.67 3.15
N GLU A 51 2.51 8.47 2.74
CA GLU A 51 2.39 9.91 2.52
C GLU A 51 1.37 10.21 1.42
N ARG A 52 1.32 9.38 0.37
CA ARG A 52 0.32 9.49 -0.70
C ARG A 52 -1.11 9.26 -0.19
N LEU A 53 -1.31 8.25 0.66
CA LEU A 53 -2.62 8.00 1.27
C LEU A 53 -3.01 9.13 2.23
N GLU A 54 -2.07 9.66 3.00
CA GLU A 54 -2.30 10.78 3.91
C GLU A 54 -2.63 12.07 3.16
N ALA A 55 -1.98 12.33 2.02
CA ALA A 55 -2.22 13.50 1.18
C ALA A 55 -3.66 13.59 0.64
N VAL A 56 -4.38 12.47 0.53
CA VAL A 56 -5.80 12.43 0.11
C VAL A 56 -6.78 12.36 1.29
N GLY A 57 -6.30 12.59 2.51
CA GLY A 57 -7.13 12.77 3.70
C GLY A 57 -7.39 11.50 4.52
N PHE A 58 -6.61 10.44 4.33
CA PHE A 58 -6.63 9.30 5.26
C PHE A 58 -5.67 9.55 6.43
N PHE A 59 -6.03 9.05 7.61
CA PHE A 59 -5.08 8.82 8.68
C PHE A 59 -4.53 7.40 8.52
N VAL A 60 -3.20 7.23 8.42
CA VAL A 60 -2.60 5.95 8.07
C VAL A 60 -1.62 5.49 9.13
N THR A 61 -1.79 4.26 9.61
CA THR A 61 -0.78 3.58 10.43
C THR A 61 -0.24 2.37 9.70
N LYS A 62 1.03 2.06 9.96
CA LYS A 62 1.67 0.84 9.49
C LYS A 62 1.65 -0.20 10.60
N GLN A 63 1.30 -1.43 10.26
CA GLN A 63 1.24 -2.54 11.19
C GLN A 63 2.05 -3.71 10.62
N SER A 64 2.77 -4.44 11.45
CA SER A 64 3.40 -5.68 11.05
C SER A 64 3.40 -6.67 12.21
N PRO A 65 2.81 -7.86 12.04
CA PRO A 65 2.78 -8.87 13.10
C PRO A 65 4.17 -9.41 13.46
N TYR A 66 5.21 -9.10 12.67
CA TYR A 66 6.57 -9.53 12.93
C TYR A 66 7.40 -8.48 13.68
N THR A 67 7.07 -7.20 13.58
CA THR A 67 7.75 -6.12 14.33
C THR A 67 6.97 -5.69 15.56
N GLN A 68 5.68 -6.00 15.60
CA GLN A 68 4.81 -5.79 16.73
C GLN A 68 4.52 -7.16 17.34
N GLU A 69 4.62 -7.29 18.67
CA GLU A 69 4.47 -8.55 19.40
C GLU A 69 3.03 -9.09 19.38
N TRP A 70 2.52 -9.40 18.18
CA TRP A 70 1.21 -9.98 18.00
C TRP A 70 1.31 -11.44 18.43
N ASN A 71 0.57 -11.82 19.47
CA ASN A 71 0.52 -13.21 19.96
C ASN A 71 -0.26 -14.11 18.98
N ILE A 72 0.29 -14.29 17.79
CA ILE A 72 -0.29 -15.09 16.71
C ILE A 72 0.58 -16.34 16.57
N ASN A 73 0.11 -17.43 17.18
CA ASN A 73 0.75 -18.75 17.16
C ASN A 73 0.86 -19.38 15.76
N HIS A 74 0.44 -18.67 14.70
CA HIS A 74 0.25 -19.18 13.35
C HIS A 74 0.68 -18.23 12.23
N LEU A 75 1.55 -17.24 12.45
CA LEU A 75 1.97 -16.34 11.35
C LEU A 75 2.51 -17.11 10.13
N THR A 76 3.27 -18.18 10.37
CA THR A 76 3.77 -19.08 9.31
C THR A 76 2.64 -19.80 8.57
N LYS A 77 1.54 -20.15 9.25
CA LYS A 77 0.36 -20.79 8.63
C LYS A 77 -0.30 -19.88 7.59
N TYR A 78 -0.28 -18.57 7.84
CA TYR A 78 -0.89 -17.57 6.96
C TYR A 78 0.09 -17.00 5.93
N ALA A 79 1.33 -17.51 5.88
CA ALA A 79 2.37 -17.13 4.92
C ALA A 79 2.58 -15.60 4.81
N LEU A 80 2.44 -14.87 5.94
CA LEU A 80 2.66 -13.43 5.95
C LEU A 80 4.14 -13.12 5.70
N ASN A 81 4.41 -12.15 4.82
CA ASN A 81 5.77 -11.77 4.50
C ASN A 81 6.37 -10.91 5.63
N LYS A 82 7.50 -11.36 6.20
CA LYS A 82 8.21 -10.66 7.28
C LYS A 82 8.70 -9.26 6.91
N LYS A 83 8.85 -8.99 5.62
CA LYS A 83 9.35 -7.71 5.09
C LYS A 83 8.23 -6.76 4.69
N GLU A 84 6.98 -7.20 4.74
CA GLU A 84 5.84 -6.37 4.35
C GLU A 84 5.17 -5.73 5.56
N GLU A 85 4.67 -4.52 5.34
CA GLU A 85 3.86 -3.77 6.28
C GLU A 85 2.42 -3.74 5.76
N LEU A 86 1.46 -3.85 6.67
CA LEU A 86 0.04 -3.61 6.41
C LEU A 86 -0.26 -2.13 6.65
N TYR A 87 -0.93 -1.49 5.70
CA TYR A 87 -1.34 -0.10 5.83
C TYR A 87 -2.80 -0.05 6.29
N ILE A 88 -3.04 0.49 7.48
CA ILE A 88 -4.39 0.69 8.01
C ILE A 88 -4.76 2.15 7.81
N ALA A 89 -5.62 2.39 6.82
CA ALA A 89 -6.13 3.71 6.49
C ALA A 89 -7.50 3.94 7.15
N HIS A 90 -7.66 5.07 7.83
CA HIS A 90 -8.90 5.49 8.47
C HIS A 90 -9.35 6.81 7.86
N LYS A 91 -10.60 6.86 7.38
CA LYS A 91 -11.21 8.09 6.91
C LYS A 91 -11.86 8.82 8.08
N SER A 92 -11.45 10.05 8.34
CA SER A 92 -12.04 10.86 9.42
C SER A 92 -13.57 10.91 9.34
N PRO A 93 -14.26 11.00 10.49
CA PRO A 93 -15.69 11.31 10.51
C PRO A 93 -15.97 12.61 9.74
N LYS A 94 -17.18 12.72 9.19
CA LYS A 94 -17.65 13.99 8.63
C LYS A 94 -17.77 14.92 9.84
N GLN A 95 -17.11 16.07 9.81
CA GLN A 95 -17.46 17.15 10.74
C GLN A 95 -18.76 17.73 10.19
N ASP A 96 -19.80 17.69 11.01
CA ASP A 96 -21.10 18.31 10.71
C ASP A 96 -21.01 19.83 10.76
#